data_AF-X1RAA6-F1
#
_entry.id   AF-X1RAA6-F1
#
_cell.length_a   1.000
_cell.length_b   1.000
_cell.length_c   1.000
_cell.angle_alpha   90.00
_cell.angle_beta   90.00
_cell.angle_gamma   90.00
#
_symmetry.space_group_name_H-M   'P 1'
#
loop_
_entity.id
_entity.type
_entity.pdbx_description
1 polymer ?
#
loop_
_entity_poly.entity_id
_entity_poly.type
_entity_poly.pdbx_seq_one_letter_code
_entity_poly.pdbx_strand_id
1 'polypeptide(L)'
;MALVGAVIFSGCPKPTEEIPTEIRIGDAVSYTGMYATFGINKFGMEAAVEDINKEGGIYVEEYGKKLPVRWITLDCESDVLKMAPLTEDLILREKIHFIGCGLEVPTMRQGTADMADKYKIPGVYGIGPFESWVEMKKSAGAEWKYTFGVGFAIGTPPEPGDWRYGNDGYLMFPTMLGVLGAYAEETNKKVAAFALDDADGRAWYMAFTGAAAEAGYECYRAEDQFGIFPVDATDFTPLIEEWKDA
;
A
#
# COMPACT_ATOMS: atom_id res chain seq x y z
N MET A 1 24.35 64.69 -34.60
CA MET A 1 23.76 63.41 -35.02
C MET A 1 24.26 62.34 -34.05
N ALA A 2 23.43 61.91 -33.10
CA ALA A 2 23.77 60.82 -32.19
C ALA A 2 23.12 59.53 -32.75
N LEU A 3 23.95 58.54 -33.05
CA LEU A 3 23.52 57.23 -33.52
C LEU A 3 23.02 56.43 -32.31
N VAL A 4 21.73 56.12 -32.26
CA VAL A 4 21.15 55.20 -31.27
C VAL A 4 21.34 53.78 -31.82
N GLY A 5 22.27 53.02 -31.24
CA GLY A 5 22.45 51.60 -31.52
C GLY A 5 21.36 50.79 -30.83
N ALA A 6 20.51 50.13 -31.61
CA ALA A 6 19.54 49.16 -31.09
C ALA A 6 20.28 47.85 -30.74
N VAL A 7 20.33 47.53 -29.45
CA VAL A 7 20.78 46.22 -28.97
C VAL A 7 19.61 45.25 -29.14
N ILE A 8 19.72 44.34 -30.09
CA ILE A 8 18.78 43.22 -30.27
C ILE A 8 19.14 42.18 -29.22
N PHE A 9 18.33 42.07 -28.17
CA PHE A 9 18.37 40.93 -27.25
C PHE A 9 17.87 39.68 -28.00
N SER A 10 18.81 38.90 -28.54
CA SER A 10 18.54 37.52 -28.95
C SER A 10 18.29 36.72 -27.68
N GLY A 11 17.02 36.42 -27.38
CA GLY A 11 16.65 35.55 -26.27
C GLY A 11 17.34 34.20 -26.39
N CYS A 12 17.96 33.72 -25.31
CA CYS A 12 18.46 32.36 -25.23
C CYS A 12 17.32 31.37 -25.56
N PRO A 13 17.54 30.34 -26.38
CA PRO A 13 16.56 29.28 -26.55
C PRO A 13 16.33 28.65 -25.17
N LYS A 14 15.07 28.58 -24.73
CA LYS A 14 14.72 27.67 -23.63
C LYS A 14 15.20 26.27 -24.04
N PRO A 15 15.83 25.49 -23.14
CA PRO A 15 16.08 24.09 -23.41
C PRO A 15 14.76 23.44 -23.84
N THR A 16 14.69 22.94 -25.06
CA THR A 16 13.62 22.04 -25.47
C THR A 16 13.81 20.77 -24.67
N GLU A 17 13.02 20.61 -23.62
CA GLU A 17 12.92 19.38 -22.86
C GLU A 17 12.52 18.27 -23.85
N GLU A 18 13.36 17.25 -23.95
CA GLU A 18 13.18 16.17 -24.92
C GLU A 18 11.95 15.36 -24.49
N ILE A 19 10.98 15.23 -25.40
CA ILE A 19 9.75 14.47 -25.13
C ILE A 19 10.15 13.01 -24.81
N PRO A 20 9.80 12.47 -23.62
CA PRO A 20 10.09 11.10 -23.28
C PRO A 20 9.51 10.13 -24.33
N THR A 21 10.25 9.08 -24.67
CA THR A 21 9.78 8.07 -25.63
C THR A 21 8.72 7.15 -25.05
N GLU A 22 8.67 7.02 -23.72
CA GLU A 22 7.76 6.16 -22.96
C GLU A 22 7.57 6.69 -21.52
N ILE A 23 6.46 6.32 -20.88
CA ILE A 23 6.22 6.51 -19.46
C ILE A 23 6.69 5.25 -18.72
N ARG A 24 7.82 5.36 -18.03
CA ARG A 24 8.35 4.32 -17.14
C ARG A 24 7.72 4.37 -15.75
N ILE A 25 7.17 3.24 -15.31
CA ILE A 25 6.64 3.03 -13.97
C ILE A 25 7.43 1.89 -13.32
N GLY A 26 7.98 2.10 -12.12
CA GLY A 26 8.77 1.11 -11.41
C GLY A 26 8.13 0.64 -10.11
N ASP A 27 8.32 -0.63 -9.73
CA ASP A 27 7.98 -1.08 -8.38
C ASP A 27 8.92 -2.17 -7.87
N ALA A 28 9.18 -2.15 -6.55
CA ALA A 28 9.76 -3.28 -5.85
C ALA A 28 8.61 -4.03 -5.16
N VAL A 29 8.49 -5.33 -5.41
CA VAL A 29 7.36 -6.17 -4.95
C VAL A 29 7.88 -7.53 -4.53
N SER A 30 7.24 -8.16 -3.55
CA SER A 30 7.51 -9.53 -3.13
C SER A 30 6.91 -10.49 -4.16
N TYR A 31 7.73 -10.96 -5.09
CA TYR A 31 7.37 -12.07 -5.98
C TYR A 31 7.79 -13.42 -5.40
N THR A 32 8.77 -13.40 -4.48
CA THR A 32 9.19 -14.56 -3.71
C THR A 32 9.25 -14.22 -2.21
N GLY A 33 9.43 -15.25 -1.38
CA GLY A 33 9.44 -15.13 0.08
C GLY A 33 8.04 -15.23 0.71
N MET A 34 7.94 -14.89 2.00
CA MET A 34 6.71 -15.05 2.79
C MET A 34 5.54 -14.17 2.33
N TYR A 35 5.83 -13.06 1.64
CA TYR A 35 4.85 -12.13 1.09
C TYR A 35 4.63 -12.32 -0.43
N ALA A 36 5.10 -13.42 -1.02
CA ALA A 36 4.95 -13.71 -2.46
C ALA A 36 3.49 -13.65 -2.97
N THR A 37 2.52 -13.94 -2.09
CA THR A 37 1.08 -13.82 -2.38
C THR A 37 0.70 -12.41 -2.86
N PHE A 38 1.39 -11.36 -2.42
CA PHE A 38 1.10 -10.00 -2.86
C PHE A 38 1.54 -9.73 -4.31
N GLY A 39 2.55 -10.46 -4.81
CA GLY A 39 3.02 -10.38 -6.18
C GLY A 39 2.20 -11.19 -7.20
N ILE A 40 1.24 -12.02 -6.77
CA ILE A 40 0.47 -12.89 -7.69
C ILE A 40 -0.40 -12.10 -8.67
N ASN A 41 -0.74 -10.86 -8.34
CA ASN A 41 -1.57 -9.99 -9.18
C ASN A 41 -0.81 -9.37 -10.37
N LYS A 42 0.48 -9.72 -10.54
CA LYS A 42 1.33 -9.25 -11.64
C LYS A 42 0.67 -9.37 -13.01
N PHE A 43 0.01 -10.50 -13.28
CA PHE A 43 -0.66 -10.74 -14.57
C PHE A 43 -1.70 -9.67 -14.91
N GLY A 44 -2.43 -9.15 -13.91
CA GLY A 44 -3.46 -8.13 -14.13
C GLY A 44 -2.86 -6.79 -14.49
N MET A 45 -1.71 -6.45 -13.90
CA MET A 45 -0.97 -5.24 -14.22
C MET A 45 -0.31 -5.32 -15.61
N GLU A 46 0.27 -6.48 -15.95
CA GLU A 46 0.81 -6.72 -17.29
C GLU A 46 -0.27 -6.60 -18.36
N ALA A 47 -1.45 -7.20 -18.14
CA ALA A 47 -2.60 -7.09 -19.03
C ALA A 47 -3.06 -5.63 -19.18
N ALA A 48 -3.16 -4.87 -18.08
CA ALA A 48 -3.53 -3.46 -18.12
C ALA A 48 -2.54 -2.62 -18.93
N VAL A 49 -1.23 -2.82 -18.73
CA VAL A 49 -0.19 -2.13 -19.50
C VAL A 49 -0.25 -2.51 -20.98
N GLU A 50 -0.48 -3.79 -21.29
CA GLU A 50 -0.64 -4.27 -22.66
C GLU A 50 -1.83 -3.59 -23.35
N ASP A 51 -2.99 -3.53 -22.70
CA ASP A 51 -4.19 -2.92 -23.25
C ASP A 51 -4.04 -1.40 -23.44
N ILE A 52 -3.45 -0.70 -22.46
CA ILE A 52 -3.10 0.73 -22.59
C ILE A 52 -2.21 0.97 -23.81
N ASN A 53 -1.20 0.11 -24.01
CA ASN A 53 -0.28 0.25 -25.14
C ASN A 53 -0.93 -0.10 -26.48
N LYS A 54 -1.85 -1.07 -26.53
CA LYS A 54 -2.66 -1.35 -27.73
C LYS A 54 -3.52 -0.16 -28.14
N GLU A 55 -4.00 0.63 -27.17
CA GLU A 55 -4.71 1.88 -27.40
C GLU A 55 -3.81 3.07 -27.78
N GLY A 56 -2.51 2.82 -27.97
CA GLY A 56 -1.50 3.80 -28.36
C GLY A 56 -0.83 4.51 -27.18
N GLY A 57 -1.10 4.09 -25.93
CA GLY A 57 -0.50 4.65 -24.72
C GLY A 57 -1.33 5.74 -24.05
N ILE A 58 -0.74 6.39 -23.04
CA ILE A 58 -1.37 7.45 -22.24
C ILE A 58 -1.16 8.79 -22.93
N TYR A 59 -2.24 9.56 -23.12
CA TYR A 59 -2.17 10.91 -23.65
C TYR A 59 -1.54 11.87 -22.62
N VAL A 60 -0.47 12.56 -23.02
CA VAL A 60 0.20 13.58 -22.21
C VAL A 60 -0.02 14.93 -22.86
N GLU A 61 -0.85 15.76 -22.21
CA GLU A 61 -1.30 17.06 -22.75
C GLU A 61 -0.14 17.99 -23.09
N GLU A 62 0.88 18.05 -22.21
CA GLU A 62 2.08 18.87 -22.40
C GLU A 62 2.78 18.59 -23.74
N TYR A 63 2.72 17.35 -24.23
CA TYR A 63 3.35 16.93 -25.47
C TYR A 63 2.38 16.78 -26.64
N GLY A 64 1.07 16.87 -26.39
CA GLY A 64 0.02 16.62 -27.39
C GLY A 64 0.13 15.23 -28.02
N LYS A 65 0.65 14.23 -27.29
CA LYS A 65 0.98 12.89 -27.80
C LYS A 65 0.59 11.81 -26.82
N LYS A 66 0.27 10.63 -27.34
CA LYS A 66 0.21 9.41 -26.53
C LYS A 66 1.60 8.81 -26.41
N LEU A 67 1.99 8.47 -25.19
CA LEU A 67 3.25 7.80 -24.88
C LEU A 67 2.97 6.38 -24.38
N PRO A 68 3.69 5.36 -24.89
CA PRO A 68 3.55 4.00 -24.39
C PRO A 68 4.02 3.93 -22.93
N VAL A 69 3.48 2.97 -22.18
CA VAL A 69 3.84 2.69 -20.79
C VAL A 69 4.78 1.50 -20.74
N ARG A 70 5.81 1.60 -19.91
CA ARG A 70 6.69 0.47 -19.57
C ARG A 70 6.68 0.28 -18.06
N TRP A 71 6.24 -0.89 -17.64
CA TRP A 71 6.26 -1.30 -16.23
C TRP A 71 7.47 -2.15 -15.93
N ILE A 72 8.23 -1.78 -14.90
CA ILE A 72 9.51 -2.38 -14.53
C ILE A 72 9.41 -2.81 -13.07
N THR A 73 9.56 -4.10 -12.80
CA THR A 73 9.37 -4.62 -11.45
C THR A 73 10.59 -5.40 -10.99
N LEU A 74 11.01 -5.16 -9.75
CA LEU A 74 12.10 -5.91 -9.10
C LEU A 74 11.53 -6.75 -7.95
N ASP A 75 12.01 -7.98 -7.82
CA ASP A 75 11.65 -8.83 -6.69
C ASP A 75 12.45 -8.40 -5.45
N CYS A 76 11.75 -8.08 -4.36
CA CYS A 76 12.37 -7.78 -3.07
C CYS A 76 12.53 -9.01 -2.18
N GLU A 77 12.02 -10.18 -2.60
CA GLU A 77 12.15 -11.46 -1.89
C GLU A 77 11.56 -11.45 -0.47
N SER A 78 10.58 -10.57 -0.21
CA SER A 78 10.02 -10.30 1.11
C SER A 78 11.04 -9.73 2.13
N ASP A 79 12.12 -9.09 1.65
CA ASP A 79 13.14 -8.47 2.49
C ASP A 79 12.95 -6.94 2.56
N VAL A 80 12.54 -6.46 3.73
CA VAL A 80 12.35 -5.03 4.02
C VAL A 80 13.60 -4.19 3.73
N LEU A 81 14.80 -4.75 3.90
CA LEU A 81 16.06 -4.04 3.68
C LEU A 81 16.39 -3.84 2.20
N LYS A 82 15.74 -4.60 1.30
CA LYS A 82 15.91 -4.45 -0.15
C LYS A 82 15.03 -3.36 -0.76
N MET A 83 13.94 -2.97 -0.08
CA MET A 83 12.93 -2.08 -0.66
C MET A 83 13.49 -0.71 -1.04
N ALA A 84 14.24 -0.06 -0.15
CA ALA A 84 14.88 1.23 -0.44
C ALA A 84 15.91 1.15 -1.58
N PRO A 85 16.95 0.29 -1.55
CA PRO A 85 17.94 0.23 -2.61
C PRO A 85 17.37 -0.21 -3.97
N LEU A 86 16.39 -1.13 -4.01
CA LEU A 86 15.73 -1.50 -5.27
C LEU A 86 14.90 -0.35 -5.85
N THR A 87 14.18 0.39 -4.99
CA THR A 87 13.44 1.60 -5.42
C THR A 87 14.40 2.67 -5.93
N GLU A 88 15.52 2.90 -5.24
CA GLU A 88 16.55 3.85 -5.66
C GLU A 88 17.18 3.44 -7.00
N ASP A 89 17.43 2.15 -7.24
CA ASP A 89 17.91 1.64 -8.52
C ASP A 89 16.91 1.87 -9.66
N LEU A 90 15.60 1.64 -9.42
CA LEU A 90 14.56 1.97 -10.40
C LEU A 90 14.59 3.46 -10.77
N ILE A 91 14.74 4.33 -9.78
CA ILE A 91 14.79 5.79 -9.98
C ILE A 91 16.06 6.20 -10.73
N LEU A 92 17.23 5.74 -10.28
CA LEU A 92 18.51 6.23 -10.75
C LEU A 92 19.01 5.53 -12.02
N ARG A 93 18.71 4.23 -12.20
CA ARG A 93 19.19 3.44 -13.35
C ARG A 93 18.11 3.31 -14.42
N GLU A 94 16.92 2.89 -14.03
CA GLU A 94 15.81 2.71 -14.98
C GLU A 94 15.11 4.03 -15.33
N LYS A 95 15.40 5.11 -14.59
CA LYS A 95 14.85 6.46 -14.84
C LYS A 95 13.33 6.43 -14.88
N ILE A 96 12.71 5.79 -13.89
CA ILE A 96 11.26 5.76 -13.75
C ILE A 96 10.71 7.16 -13.51
N HIS A 97 9.49 7.42 -13.98
CA HIS A 97 8.78 8.68 -13.74
C HIS A 97 7.83 8.57 -12.54
N PHE A 98 7.33 7.35 -12.27
CA PHE A 98 6.38 7.04 -11.20
C PHE A 98 6.74 5.73 -10.53
N ILE A 99 6.40 5.61 -9.23
CA ILE A 99 6.49 4.35 -8.48
C ILE A 99 5.10 3.71 -8.41
N GLY A 100 4.99 2.40 -8.66
CA GLY A 100 3.75 1.64 -8.54
C GLY A 100 3.61 0.48 -9.53
N CYS A 101 2.52 -0.28 -9.53
CA CYS A 101 1.31 -0.13 -8.71
C CYS A 101 1.02 -1.41 -7.89
N GLY A 102 2.06 -2.12 -7.46
CA GLY A 102 1.92 -3.36 -6.71
C GLY A 102 1.24 -3.16 -5.36
N LEU A 103 0.78 -4.26 -4.78
CA LEU A 103 0.32 -4.32 -3.39
C LEU A 103 1.44 -4.90 -2.53
N GLU A 104 1.56 -4.43 -1.30
CA GLU A 104 2.48 -4.96 -0.29
C GLU A 104 1.89 -4.77 1.11
N VAL A 105 2.48 -5.45 2.08
CA VAL A 105 2.22 -5.15 3.50
C VAL A 105 2.83 -3.79 3.88
N PRO A 106 2.26 -3.06 4.86
CA PRO A 106 2.71 -1.71 5.22
C PRO A 106 4.23 -1.61 5.47
N THR A 107 4.80 -2.55 6.21
CA THR A 107 6.22 -2.56 6.61
C THR A 107 7.18 -2.65 5.42
N MET A 108 6.80 -3.36 4.35
CA MET A 108 7.61 -3.44 3.13
C MET A 108 7.62 -2.08 2.40
N ARG A 109 6.56 -1.28 2.50
CA ARG A 109 6.42 -0.03 1.75
C ARG A 109 7.19 1.16 2.33
N GLN A 110 7.71 1.07 3.56
CA GLN A 110 8.46 2.18 4.18
C GLN A 110 9.66 2.61 3.33
N GLY A 111 10.52 1.66 2.92
CA GLY A 111 11.72 1.98 2.14
C GLY A 111 11.40 2.60 0.77
N THR A 112 10.30 2.18 0.15
CA THR A 112 9.80 2.79 -1.09
C THR A 112 9.34 4.23 -0.87
N ALA A 113 8.59 4.49 0.20
CA ALA A 113 8.08 5.82 0.52
C ALA A 113 9.21 6.81 0.87
N ASP A 114 10.24 6.35 1.60
CA ASP A 114 11.43 7.14 1.88
C ASP A 114 12.15 7.55 0.59
N MET A 115 12.28 6.65 -0.39
CA MET A 115 12.91 6.96 -1.68
C MET A 115 12.04 7.85 -2.56
N ALA A 116 10.72 7.63 -2.56
CA ALA A 116 9.76 8.51 -3.23
C ALA A 116 9.94 9.96 -2.78
N ASP A 117 10.02 10.21 -1.47
CA ASP A 117 10.23 11.54 -0.90
C ASP A 117 11.63 12.10 -1.16
N LYS A 118 12.67 11.28 -0.96
CA LYS A 118 14.07 11.66 -1.18
C LYS A 118 14.29 12.17 -2.60
N TYR A 119 13.75 11.45 -3.58
CA TYR A 119 13.93 11.76 -5.00
C TYR A 119 12.81 12.57 -5.63
N LYS A 120 11.75 12.86 -4.87
CA LYS A 120 10.56 13.59 -5.34
C LYS A 120 9.88 12.89 -6.52
N ILE A 121 9.85 11.55 -6.48
CA ILE A 121 9.17 10.72 -7.48
C ILE A 121 7.82 10.31 -6.91
N PRO A 122 6.70 10.71 -7.52
CA PRO A 122 5.37 10.35 -7.05
C PRO A 122 5.15 8.83 -7.16
N GLY A 123 4.61 8.25 -6.09
CA GLY A 123 4.24 6.85 -6.01
C GLY A 123 2.76 6.67 -5.75
N VAL A 124 2.13 5.76 -6.52
CA VAL A 124 0.75 5.31 -6.28
C VAL A 124 0.75 3.78 -6.19
N TYR A 125 0.56 3.24 -4.99
CA TYR A 125 0.67 1.81 -4.74
C TYR A 125 -0.14 1.33 -3.55
N GLY A 126 -0.30 0.02 -3.45
CA GLY A 126 -0.98 -0.63 -2.36
C GLY A 126 -0.21 -0.50 -1.04
N ILE A 127 -0.86 0.06 -0.01
CA ILE A 127 -0.27 0.26 1.33
C ILE A 127 -0.79 -0.72 2.39
N GLY A 128 -1.71 -1.61 2.02
CA GLY A 128 -2.36 -2.52 2.96
C GLY A 128 -3.36 -1.80 3.87
N PRO A 129 -3.49 -2.21 5.16
CA PRO A 129 -4.37 -1.56 6.11
C PRO A 129 -3.96 -0.11 6.40
N PHE A 130 -4.92 0.80 6.35
CA PHE A 130 -4.71 2.24 6.56
C PHE A 130 -4.12 2.54 7.93
N GLU A 131 -4.61 1.92 8.98
CA GLU A 131 -4.18 2.15 10.37
C GLU A 131 -2.73 1.73 10.58
N SER A 132 -2.36 0.53 10.13
CA SER A 132 -0.98 0.04 10.16
C SER A 132 -0.04 0.98 9.40
N TRP A 133 -0.46 1.47 8.23
CA TRP A 133 0.30 2.44 7.44
C TRP A 133 0.49 3.78 8.18
N VAL A 134 -0.57 4.33 8.78
CA VAL A 134 -0.53 5.61 9.50
C VAL A 134 0.33 5.51 10.76
N GLU A 135 0.22 4.43 11.54
CA GLU A 135 1.05 4.26 12.74
C GLU A 135 2.53 4.05 12.39
N MET A 136 2.81 3.33 11.28
CA MET A 136 4.17 3.21 10.76
C MET A 136 4.71 4.58 10.31
N LYS A 137 3.94 5.35 9.54
CA LYS A 137 4.29 6.71 9.11
C LYS A 137 4.65 7.60 10.31
N LYS A 138 3.81 7.57 11.35
CA LYS A 138 4.01 8.30 12.61
C LYS A 138 5.26 7.81 13.35
N SER A 139 5.47 6.50 13.44
CA SER A 139 6.65 5.91 14.09
C SER A 139 7.95 6.27 13.38
N ALA A 140 7.92 6.37 12.05
CA ALA A 140 9.05 6.83 11.24
C ALA A 140 9.30 8.35 11.36
N GLY A 141 8.37 9.11 11.96
CA GLY A 141 8.43 10.58 11.97
C GLY A 141 8.39 11.18 10.56
N ALA A 142 7.81 10.45 9.61
CA ALA A 142 7.84 10.80 8.19
C ALA A 142 6.52 11.43 7.75
N GLU A 143 6.57 12.34 6.77
CA GLU A 143 5.37 12.88 6.14
C GLU A 143 5.01 12.20 4.81
N TRP A 144 5.98 11.57 4.13
CA TRP A 144 5.85 10.92 2.82
C TRP A 144 4.95 11.69 1.84
N LYS A 145 5.40 12.88 1.42
CA LYS A 145 4.65 13.81 0.56
C LYS A 145 4.48 13.33 -0.89
N TYR A 146 5.31 12.40 -1.33
CA TYR A 146 5.29 11.83 -2.68
C TYR A 146 4.68 10.42 -2.70
N THR A 147 4.07 9.98 -1.60
CA THR A 147 3.40 8.68 -1.51
C THR A 147 1.89 8.85 -1.45
N PHE A 148 1.19 8.20 -2.37
CA PHE A 148 -0.26 8.14 -2.43
C PHE A 148 -0.70 6.68 -2.35
N GLY A 149 -1.31 6.30 -1.23
CA GLY A 149 -1.66 4.90 -0.96
C GLY A 149 -3.05 4.55 -1.46
N VAL A 150 -3.18 3.36 -2.05
CA VAL A 150 -4.46 2.65 -2.15
C VAL A 150 -4.47 1.57 -1.08
N GLY A 151 -5.46 1.57 -0.22
CA GLY A 151 -5.56 0.61 0.88
C GLY A 151 -7.01 0.45 1.32
N PHE A 152 -7.19 -0.21 2.44
CA PHE A 152 -8.49 -0.33 3.08
C PHE A 152 -8.39 0.10 4.54
N ALA A 153 -9.46 0.68 5.07
CA ALA A 153 -9.55 1.02 6.48
C ALA A 153 -10.12 -0.15 7.26
N ILE A 154 -9.51 -0.46 8.40
CA ILE A 154 -9.97 -1.52 9.27
C ILE A 154 -11.24 -1.07 9.99
N GLY A 155 -11.13 -0.01 10.78
CA GLY A 155 -12.22 0.54 11.59
C GLY A 155 -12.20 2.06 11.70
N THR A 156 -11.12 2.71 11.25
CA THR A 156 -11.00 4.18 11.22
C THR A 156 -11.93 4.72 10.14
N PRO A 157 -12.99 5.43 10.52
CA PRO A 157 -13.93 5.95 9.54
C PRO A 157 -13.25 7.02 8.67
N PRO A 158 -13.74 7.24 7.44
CA PRO A 158 -13.40 8.42 6.67
C PRO A 158 -13.65 9.71 7.47
N GLU A 159 -13.00 10.81 7.08
CA GLU A 159 -13.26 12.11 7.70
C GLU A 159 -14.66 12.66 7.34
N PRO A 160 -15.29 13.48 8.19
CA PRO A 160 -16.55 14.14 7.86
C PRO A 160 -16.44 14.96 6.57
N GLY A 161 -17.35 14.69 5.62
CA GLY A 161 -17.36 15.31 4.29
C GLY A 161 -16.78 14.45 3.17
N ASP A 162 -16.09 13.35 3.49
CA ASP A 162 -15.82 12.29 2.52
C ASP A 162 -17.13 11.60 2.10
N TRP A 163 -17.27 11.25 0.83
CA TRP A 163 -18.49 10.61 0.29
C TRP A 163 -18.74 9.20 0.85
N ARG A 164 -17.71 8.58 1.45
CA ARG A 164 -17.79 7.30 2.16
C ARG A 164 -18.18 7.45 3.63
N TYR A 165 -18.20 8.67 4.16
CA TYR A 165 -18.48 8.94 5.57
C TYR A 165 -19.85 8.38 6.00
N GLY A 166 -19.88 7.66 7.12
CA GLY A 166 -21.10 7.04 7.64
C GLY A 166 -21.60 5.82 6.85
N ASN A 167 -20.82 5.32 5.89
CA ASN A 167 -21.12 4.08 5.18
C ASN A 167 -20.17 2.96 5.60
N ASP A 168 -20.69 2.08 6.44
CA ASP A 168 -19.99 0.92 7.00
C ASP A 168 -19.41 -0.04 5.95
N GLY A 169 -19.95 -0.04 4.72
CA GLY A 169 -19.43 -0.85 3.61
C GLY A 169 -18.02 -0.46 3.14
N TYR A 170 -17.47 0.66 3.64
CA TYR A 170 -16.10 1.09 3.38
C TYR A 170 -15.12 0.73 4.50
N LEU A 171 -15.57 0.02 5.53
CA LEU A 171 -14.78 -0.40 6.69
C LEU A 171 -14.81 -1.92 6.82
N MET A 172 -13.66 -2.52 7.11
CA MET A 172 -13.55 -3.97 7.28
C MET A 172 -14.32 -4.46 8.50
N PHE A 173 -14.17 -3.80 9.65
CA PHE A 173 -14.75 -4.27 10.91
C PHE A 173 -16.27 -4.26 10.94
N PRO A 174 -16.98 -3.19 10.56
CA PRO A 174 -18.44 -3.25 10.44
C PRO A 174 -18.91 -4.36 9.50
N THR A 175 -18.18 -4.60 8.40
CA THR A 175 -18.49 -5.70 7.48
C THR A 175 -18.30 -7.07 8.16
N MET A 176 -17.17 -7.31 8.82
CA MET A 176 -16.87 -8.58 9.49
C MET A 176 -17.79 -8.83 10.70
N LEU A 177 -18.03 -7.80 11.52
CA LEU A 177 -18.97 -7.86 12.64
C LEU A 177 -20.41 -8.00 12.15
N GLY A 178 -20.77 -7.44 10.99
CA GLY A 178 -22.08 -7.66 10.38
C GLY A 178 -22.30 -9.13 10.01
N VAL A 179 -21.28 -9.80 9.47
CA VAL A 179 -21.31 -11.25 9.19
C VAL A 179 -21.45 -12.04 10.49
N LEU A 180 -20.66 -11.71 11.52
CA LEU A 180 -20.75 -12.37 12.83
C LEU A 180 -22.13 -12.12 13.49
N GLY A 181 -22.65 -10.91 13.36
CA GLY A 181 -23.95 -10.46 13.85
C GLY A 181 -25.11 -11.23 13.22
N ALA A 182 -25.01 -11.56 11.93
CA ALA A 182 -26.04 -12.29 11.20
C ALA A 182 -26.37 -13.67 11.80
N TYR A 183 -25.42 -14.28 12.53
CA TYR A 183 -25.57 -15.57 13.18
C TYR A 183 -25.50 -15.47 14.72
N ALA A 184 -25.48 -14.26 15.28
CA ALA A 184 -25.18 -14.06 16.71
C ALA A 184 -26.16 -14.82 17.63
N GLU A 185 -27.43 -14.88 17.26
CA GLU A 185 -28.48 -15.59 18.01
C GLU A 185 -28.38 -17.12 17.91
N GLU A 186 -27.58 -17.64 16.98
CA GLU A 186 -27.32 -19.07 16.79
C GLU A 186 -26.02 -19.52 17.48
N THR A 187 -25.33 -18.62 18.18
CA THR A 187 -24.02 -18.86 18.80
C THR A 187 -24.03 -18.55 20.30
N ASN A 188 -22.96 -18.91 21.00
CA ASN A 188 -22.72 -18.52 22.39
C ASN A 188 -22.14 -17.09 22.54
N LYS A 189 -21.96 -16.35 21.43
CA LYS A 189 -21.32 -15.03 21.35
C LYS A 189 -19.93 -14.97 22.00
N LYS A 190 -19.23 -16.10 22.12
CA LYS A 190 -17.81 -16.15 22.50
C LYS A 190 -16.94 -16.15 21.25
N VAL A 191 -15.88 -15.35 21.27
CA VAL A 191 -14.95 -15.20 20.15
C VAL A 191 -13.53 -15.38 20.66
N ALA A 192 -12.76 -16.27 20.02
CA ALA A 192 -11.31 -16.30 20.14
C ALA A 192 -10.70 -15.65 18.91
N ALA A 193 -9.69 -14.81 19.09
CA ALA A 193 -8.91 -14.24 18.00
C ALA A 193 -7.58 -14.97 17.89
N PHE A 194 -7.03 -15.03 16.68
CA PHE A 194 -5.71 -15.60 16.39
C PHE A 194 -4.99 -14.72 15.39
N ALA A 195 -3.72 -14.41 15.63
CA ALA A 195 -2.93 -13.59 14.72
C ALA A 195 -1.43 -13.84 14.86
N LEU A 196 -0.69 -13.50 13.80
CA LEU A 196 0.76 -13.61 13.77
C LEU A 196 1.41 -12.65 14.77
N ASP A 197 2.50 -13.07 15.40
CA ASP A 197 3.36 -12.24 16.25
C ASP A 197 4.28 -11.35 15.40
N ASP A 198 3.66 -10.47 14.63
CA ASP A 198 4.32 -9.39 13.92
C ASP A 198 3.54 -8.08 14.08
N ALA A 199 4.05 -7.01 13.46
CA ALA A 199 3.44 -5.68 13.59
C ALA A 199 1.99 -5.64 13.08
N ASP A 200 1.68 -6.33 11.98
CA ASP A 200 0.36 -6.30 11.36
C ASP A 200 -0.63 -7.22 12.11
N GLY A 201 -0.23 -8.45 12.40
CA GLY A 201 -1.02 -9.42 13.16
C GLY A 201 -1.41 -8.91 14.54
N ARG A 202 -0.48 -8.26 15.26
CA ARG A 202 -0.80 -7.62 16.55
C ARG A 202 -1.77 -6.45 16.42
N ALA A 203 -1.63 -5.62 15.40
CA ALA A 203 -2.55 -4.51 15.15
C ALA A 203 -3.98 -5.03 14.91
N TRP A 204 -4.12 -6.05 14.05
CA TRP A 204 -5.40 -6.72 13.78
C TRP A 204 -6.00 -7.38 15.00
N TYR A 205 -5.18 -8.09 15.79
CA TYR A 205 -5.64 -8.79 16.99
C TYR A 205 -6.29 -7.82 17.98
N MET A 206 -5.59 -6.73 18.30
CA MET A 206 -6.09 -5.74 19.26
C MET A 206 -7.30 -4.99 18.74
N ALA A 207 -7.27 -4.59 17.47
CA ALA A 207 -8.37 -3.87 16.87
C ALA A 207 -9.64 -4.76 16.82
N PHE A 208 -9.53 -6.02 16.40
CA PHE A 208 -10.69 -6.89 16.23
C PHE A 208 -11.29 -7.32 17.57
N THR A 209 -10.45 -7.70 18.53
CA THR A 209 -10.93 -8.08 19.87
C THR A 209 -11.59 -6.90 20.59
N GLY A 210 -11.08 -5.68 20.43
CA GLY A 210 -11.74 -4.48 20.94
C GLY A 210 -13.10 -4.25 20.30
N ALA A 211 -13.17 -4.28 18.97
CA ALA A 211 -14.42 -4.04 18.23
C ALA A 211 -15.49 -5.13 18.50
N ALA A 212 -15.08 -6.40 18.63
CA ALA A 212 -15.98 -7.49 18.98
C ALA A 212 -16.50 -7.34 20.42
N ALA A 213 -15.67 -6.93 21.38
CA ALA A 213 -16.10 -6.68 22.75
C ALA A 213 -17.11 -5.53 22.82
N GLU A 214 -16.88 -4.42 22.10
CA GLU A 214 -17.84 -3.31 21.99
C GLU A 214 -19.17 -3.75 21.35
N ALA A 215 -19.13 -4.71 20.42
CA ALA A 215 -20.31 -5.31 19.81
C ALA A 215 -21.01 -6.36 20.72
N GLY A 216 -20.53 -6.59 21.94
CA GLY A 216 -21.15 -7.46 22.94
C GLY A 216 -20.74 -8.93 22.88
N TYR A 217 -19.62 -9.24 22.22
CA TYR A 217 -19.03 -10.58 22.23
C TYR A 217 -18.08 -10.76 23.43
N GLU A 218 -18.04 -11.97 24.00
CA GLU A 218 -17.02 -12.35 24.98
C GLU A 218 -15.73 -12.74 24.24
N CYS A 219 -14.74 -11.85 24.26
CA CYS A 219 -13.44 -12.08 23.64
C CYS A 219 -12.56 -12.98 24.53
N TYR A 220 -12.62 -14.28 24.28
CA TYR A 220 -11.96 -15.32 25.08
C TYR A 220 -10.44 -15.14 25.09
N ARG A 221 -9.88 -14.92 26.29
CA ARG A 221 -8.44 -14.75 26.56
C ARG A 221 -7.74 -13.72 25.67
N ALA A 222 -8.48 -12.71 25.22
CA ALA A 222 -7.92 -11.61 24.44
C ALA A 222 -6.96 -10.73 25.25
N GLU A 223 -7.24 -10.51 26.54
CA GLU A 223 -6.37 -9.75 27.45
C GLU A 223 -4.99 -10.41 27.63
N ASP A 224 -4.96 -11.74 27.64
CA ASP A 224 -3.73 -12.55 27.70
C ASP A 224 -2.97 -12.54 26.36
N GLN A 225 -3.58 -12.02 25.30
CA GLN A 225 -3.11 -12.17 23.92
C GLN A 225 -2.85 -13.62 23.53
N PHE A 226 -3.65 -14.55 24.07
CA PHE A 226 -3.37 -15.99 23.99
C PHE A 226 -3.29 -16.51 22.56
N GLY A 227 -4.03 -15.92 21.63
CA GLY A 227 -4.04 -16.31 20.22
C GLY A 227 -2.94 -15.68 19.36
N ILE A 228 -2.01 -14.93 19.95
CA ILE A 228 -0.82 -14.46 19.22
C ILE A 228 0.20 -15.60 19.12
N PHE A 229 0.66 -15.90 17.90
CA PHE A 229 1.58 -17.01 17.66
C PHE A 229 2.82 -16.60 16.85
N PRO A 230 4.01 -17.19 17.11
CA PRO A 230 5.23 -16.88 16.38
C PRO A 230 5.13 -17.13 14.87
N VAL A 231 5.91 -16.38 14.08
CA VAL A 231 5.90 -16.48 12.60
C VAL A 231 6.24 -17.89 12.08
N ASP A 232 7.06 -18.62 12.82
CA ASP A 232 7.52 -19.98 12.50
C ASP A 232 6.68 -21.08 13.16
N ALA A 233 5.56 -20.73 13.82
CA ALA A 233 4.69 -21.70 14.43
C ALA A 233 4.09 -22.67 13.40
N THR A 234 4.28 -23.97 13.63
CA THR A 234 3.72 -25.05 12.80
C THR A 234 2.80 -25.98 13.58
N ASP A 235 2.74 -25.83 14.92
CA ASP A 235 1.86 -26.56 15.80
C ASP A 235 0.93 -25.58 16.53
N PHE A 236 -0.36 -25.72 16.24
CA PHE A 236 -1.44 -24.92 16.84
C PHE A 236 -2.30 -25.76 17.79
N THR A 237 -1.90 -27.00 18.09
CA THR A 237 -2.64 -27.92 18.97
C THR A 237 -2.96 -27.29 20.32
N PRO A 238 -2.04 -26.58 21.00
CA PRO A 238 -2.35 -25.97 22.29
C PRO A 238 -3.46 -24.91 22.22
N LEU A 239 -3.49 -24.09 21.15
CA LEU A 239 -4.57 -23.10 20.95
C LEU A 239 -5.90 -23.79 20.69
N ILE A 240 -5.89 -24.81 19.84
CA ILE A 240 -7.09 -25.56 19.45
C ILE A 240 -7.67 -26.32 20.65
N GLU A 241 -6.82 -26.97 21.46
CA GLU A 241 -7.26 -27.70 22.65
C GLU A 241 -7.89 -26.74 23.67
N GLU A 242 -7.26 -25.61 23.95
CA GLU A 242 -7.81 -24.59 24.85
C GLU A 242 -9.19 -24.09 24.36
N TRP A 243 -9.32 -23.74 23.07
CA TRP A 243 -10.57 -23.17 22.55
C TRP A 243 -11.71 -24.16 22.41
N LYS A 244 -11.41 -25.46 22.28
CA LYS A 244 -12.46 -26.50 22.27
C LYS A 244 -13.18 -26.62 23.62
N ASP A 245 -12.49 -26.26 24.70
CA ASP A 245 -12.99 -26.40 26.07
C ASP A 245 -13.58 -25.09 26.63
N ALA A 246 -13.65 -24.02 25.82
CA ALA A 246 -14.01 -22.64 26.18
C ALA A 246 -15.51 -22.27 26.13
#